data_AF-A0A151N2Q1-F1
#
_entry.id   AF-A0A151N2Q1-F1
#
_cell.length_a   1.000
_cell.length_b   1.000
_cell.length_c   1.000
_cell.angle_alpha   90.00
_cell.angle_beta   90.00
_cell.angle_gamma   90.00
#
_symmetry.space_group_name_H-M   'P 1'
#
loop_
_entity.id
_entity.type
_entity.pdbx_description
1 polymer ?
#
loop_
_entity_poly.entity_id
_entity_poly.type
_entity_poly.pdbx_seq_one_letter_code
_entity_poly.pdbx_strand_id
1 'polypeptide(L)'
;MKHLNDIKMKNVAPRKKRIYTHFFLGKGYGLGKIVHKTRIDKLISGSLDERRMKWLHGDVWNIGKIREVLKRVSGWTEDRKVFIRGHVRPIHILPLHYDSVPPGSENVTLYLGFSFNGLVAYNIEVEKDKIHMRK
;
A
#
# COMPACT_ATOMS: atom_id res chain seq x y z
N MET A 1 -13.51 43.24 10.57
CA MET A 1 -13.75 41.78 10.57
C MET A 1 -12.92 40.96 9.54
N LYS A 2 -12.07 41.56 8.68
CA LYS A 2 -11.27 40.78 7.71
C LYS A 2 -10.02 40.07 8.30
N HIS A 3 -9.48 40.60 9.39
CA HIS A 3 -8.18 40.15 9.93
C HIS A 3 -8.21 38.80 10.67
N LEU A 4 -9.37 38.38 11.20
CA LEU A 4 -9.52 37.12 11.96
C LEU A 4 -9.57 35.87 11.07
N ASN A 5 -10.04 36.01 9.83
CA ASN A 5 -10.13 34.89 8.89
C ASN A 5 -8.75 34.51 8.33
N ASP A 6 -7.88 35.51 8.10
CA ASP A 6 -6.53 35.29 7.57
C ASP A 6 -5.61 34.60 8.58
N ILE A 7 -5.83 34.81 9.89
CA ILE A 7 -5.08 34.17 10.98
C ILE A 7 -5.46 32.68 11.10
N LYS A 8 -6.74 32.33 10.87
CA LYS A 8 -7.20 30.94 10.90
C LYS A 8 -6.63 30.10 9.74
N MET A 9 -6.50 30.67 8.54
CA MET A 9 -5.97 29.94 7.38
C MET A 9 -4.49 29.56 7.52
N LYS A 10 -3.69 30.35 8.24
CA LYS A 10 -2.24 30.11 8.39
C LYS A 10 -1.89 29.00 9.39
N ASN A 11 -2.80 28.66 10.31
CA ASN A 11 -2.59 27.63 11.34
C ASN A 11 -3.24 26.28 11.02
N VAL A 12 -3.91 26.15 9.88
CA VAL A 12 -4.31 24.82 9.39
C VAL A 12 -3.08 24.23 8.73
N ALA A 13 -2.43 23.30 9.43
CA ALA A 13 -1.34 22.52 8.84
C ALA A 13 -1.78 22.03 7.46
N PRO A 14 -1.01 22.27 6.39
CA PRO A 14 -1.40 21.88 5.05
C PRO A 14 -1.74 20.40 5.09
N ARG A 15 -3.00 20.09 4.76
CA ARG A 15 -3.52 18.72 4.77
C ARG A 15 -2.66 17.95 3.77
N LYS A 16 -1.64 17.21 4.27
CA LYS A 16 -0.78 16.38 3.41
C LYS A 16 -1.71 15.60 2.49
N LYS A 17 -1.59 15.83 1.17
CA LYS A 17 -2.40 15.14 0.17
C LYS A 17 -2.16 13.64 0.35
N ARG A 18 -3.07 12.96 1.04
CA ARG A 18 -2.98 11.53 1.26
C ARG A 18 -3.07 10.87 -0.11
N ILE A 19 -2.10 10.02 -0.44
CA ILE A 19 -2.13 9.25 -1.68
C ILE A 19 -3.38 8.35 -1.60
N TYR A 20 -4.40 8.68 -2.39
CA TYR A 20 -5.66 7.94 -2.37
C TYR A 20 -5.60 6.85 -3.43
N THR A 21 -5.35 5.63 -2.97
CA THR A 21 -5.32 4.43 -3.80
C THR A 21 -6.74 3.93 -4.01
N HIS A 22 -7.16 3.90 -5.28
CA HIS A 22 -8.51 3.48 -5.67
C HIS A 22 -8.57 2.01 -6.04
N PHE A 23 -7.48 1.47 -6.60
CA PHE A 23 -7.42 0.09 -7.04
C PHE A 23 -6.20 -0.64 -6.48
N PHE A 24 -6.28 -1.95 -6.42
CA PHE A 24 -5.21 -2.84 -5.99
C PHE A 24 -5.05 -4.00 -6.97
N LEU A 25 -3.85 -4.58 -7.01
CA LEU A 25 -3.59 -5.76 -7.80
C LEU A 25 -4.14 -7.02 -7.11
N GLY A 26 -5.06 -7.69 -7.80
CA GLY A 26 -5.69 -8.95 -7.44
C GLY A 26 -5.09 -10.17 -8.13
N LYS A 27 -5.55 -11.36 -7.73
CA LYS A 27 -5.11 -12.65 -8.30
C LYS A 27 -5.79 -13.05 -9.61
N GLY A 28 -6.75 -12.27 -10.10
CA GLY A 28 -7.49 -12.57 -11.34
C GLY A 28 -6.66 -12.43 -12.62
N TYR A 29 -7.31 -12.69 -13.75
CA TYR A 29 -6.73 -12.56 -15.10
C TYR A 29 -7.26 -11.31 -15.82
N GLY A 30 -6.53 -10.83 -16.84
CA GLY A 30 -6.95 -9.68 -17.64
C GLY A 30 -7.22 -8.44 -16.79
N LEU A 31 -8.38 -7.79 -16.97
CA LEU A 31 -8.84 -6.67 -16.15
C LEU A 31 -9.39 -7.10 -14.78
N GLY A 32 -9.74 -8.38 -14.60
CA GLY A 32 -10.21 -8.93 -13.33
C GLY A 32 -9.15 -8.91 -12.21
N LYS A 33 -7.88 -8.64 -12.56
CA LYS A 33 -6.79 -8.39 -11.61
C LYS A 33 -6.80 -6.99 -11.01
N ILE A 34 -7.67 -6.08 -11.45
CA ILE A 34 -7.76 -4.72 -10.90
C ILE A 34 -8.94 -4.66 -9.92
N VAL A 35 -8.64 -4.61 -8.63
CA VAL A 35 -9.62 -4.68 -7.56
C VAL A 35 -9.87 -3.30 -6.98
N HIS A 36 -11.08 -2.77 -7.13
CA HIS A 36 -11.44 -1.48 -6.54
C HIS A 36 -11.49 -1.55 -5.00
N LYS A 37 -11.07 -0.48 -4.33
CA LYS A 37 -10.99 -0.39 -2.86
C LYS A 37 -12.32 -0.71 -2.18
N THR A 38 -13.45 -0.29 -2.74
CA THR A 38 -14.77 -0.58 -2.14
C THR A 38 -15.07 -2.08 -2.10
N ARG A 39 -14.54 -2.89 -3.03
CA ARG A 39 -14.66 -4.35 -2.97
C ARG A 39 -13.88 -4.91 -1.78
N ILE A 40 -12.71 -4.36 -1.49
CA ILE A 40 -11.90 -4.72 -0.32
C ILE A 40 -12.62 -4.29 0.96
N ASP A 41 -13.16 -3.07 1.00
CA ASP A 41 -13.88 -2.53 2.17
C ASP A 41 -15.11 -3.37 2.55
N LYS A 42 -15.76 -4.02 1.58
CA LYS A 42 -16.86 -4.96 1.81
C LYS A 42 -16.42 -6.28 2.46
N LEU A 43 -15.14 -6.65 2.33
CA LEU A 43 -14.57 -7.86 2.95
C LEU A 43 -14.14 -7.63 4.40
N ILE A 44 -14.07 -6.37 4.83
CA ILE A 44 -13.69 -6.00 6.20
C ILE A 44 -14.95 -5.93 7.06
N SER A 45 -15.04 -6.81 8.06
CA SER A 45 -16.10 -6.77 9.06
C SER A 45 -15.95 -5.55 9.99
N GLY A 46 -17.09 -5.03 10.46
CA GLY A 46 -17.16 -3.94 11.41
C GLY A 46 -17.84 -2.66 10.87
N SER A 47 -17.96 -1.67 11.74
CA SER A 47 -18.44 -0.31 11.45
C SER A 47 -17.48 0.45 10.52
N LEU A 48 -17.91 1.61 10.02
CA LEU A 48 -17.06 2.45 9.16
C LEU A 48 -15.77 2.89 9.87
N ASP A 49 -15.86 3.22 11.15
CA ASP A 49 -14.70 3.64 11.95
C ASP A 49 -13.74 2.49 12.19
N GLU A 50 -14.24 1.30 12.52
CA GLU A 50 -13.40 0.11 12.68
C GLU A 50 -12.64 -0.24 11.38
N ARG A 51 -13.32 -0.16 10.22
CA ARG A 51 -12.67 -0.35 8.92
C ARG A 51 -11.59 0.69 8.67
N ARG A 52 -11.87 1.95 9.00
CA ARG A 52 -10.91 3.05 8.84
C ARG A 52 -9.67 2.83 9.72
N MET A 53 -9.85 2.37 10.95
CA MET A 53 -8.74 2.05 11.85
C MET A 53 -7.90 0.87 11.33
N LYS A 54 -8.54 -0.19 10.80
CA LYS A 54 -7.82 -1.31 10.17
C LYS A 54 -6.98 -0.88 8.97
N TRP A 55 -7.47 0.07 8.16
CA TRP A 55 -6.67 0.66 7.08
C TRP A 55 -5.52 1.53 7.59
N LEU A 56 -5.72 2.24 8.70
CA LEU A 56 -4.72 3.13 9.27
C LEU A 56 -3.54 2.34 9.86
N HIS A 57 -3.83 1.29 10.63
CA HIS A 57 -2.80 0.47 11.28
C HIS A 57 -2.23 -0.63 10.37
N GLY A 58 -2.89 -0.93 9.25
CA GLY A 58 -2.46 -2.00 8.34
C GLY A 58 -3.04 -3.37 8.70
N ASP A 59 -3.90 -3.49 9.71
CA ASP A 59 -4.59 -4.75 10.07
C ASP A 59 -5.38 -5.35 8.91
N VAL A 60 -5.78 -4.52 7.95
CA VAL A 60 -6.41 -4.95 6.69
C VAL A 60 -5.61 -6.05 5.98
N TRP A 61 -4.28 -6.05 6.09
CA TRP A 61 -3.40 -7.03 5.43
C TRP A 61 -3.39 -8.39 6.13
N ASN A 62 -3.89 -8.48 7.37
CA ASN A 62 -3.98 -9.72 8.14
C ASN A 62 -5.28 -10.49 7.90
N ILE A 63 -6.26 -9.87 7.21
CA ILE A 63 -7.56 -10.49 6.93
C ILE A 63 -7.41 -11.54 5.83
N GLY A 64 -7.75 -12.80 6.12
CA GLY A 64 -7.66 -13.93 5.18
C GLY A 64 -8.34 -13.67 3.84
N LYS A 65 -9.59 -13.17 3.85
CA LYS A 65 -10.36 -12.82 2.64
C LYS A 65 -9.63 -11.81 1.74
N ILE A 66 -8.85 -10.90 2.32
CA ILE A 66 -8.09 -9.91 1.56
C ILE A 66 -6.86 -10.56 0.93
N ARG A 67 -6.16 -11.42 1.67
CA ARG A 67 -5.04 -12.24 1.16
C ARG A 67 -5.48 -13.20 0.06
N GLU A 68 -6.74 -13.64 0.05
CA GLU A 68 -7.32 -14.46 -1.01
C GLU A 68 -7.55 -13.68 -2.30
N VAL A 69 -8.07 -12.46 -2.21
CA VAL A 69 -8.43 -11.63 -3.37
C VAL A 69 -7.22 -10.87 -3.95
N LEU A 70 -6.34 -10.35 -3.10
CA LEU A 70 -5.19 -9.54 -3.50
C LEU A 70 -3.95 -10.39 -3.79
N LYS A 71 -3.16 -9.94 -4.76
CA LYS A 71 -1.90 -10.57 -5.13
C LYS A 71 -0.73 -9.83 -4.49
N ARG A 72 0.12 -10.57 -3.78
CA ARG A 72 1.46 -10.07 -3.40
C ARG A 72 2.38 -10.14 -4.61
N VAL A 73 3.21 -9.12 -4.75
CA VAL A 73 4.21 -8.98 -5.81
C VAL A 73 5.58 -9.05 -5.17
N SER A 74 6.48 -9.83 -5.75
CA SER A 74 7.90 -9.84 -5.38
C SER A 74 8.59 -8.61 -5.97
N GLY A 75 9.42 -7.98 -5.16
CA GLY A 75 10.23 -6.84 -5.50
C GLY A 75 11.52 -6.87 -4.71
N TRP A 76 12.30 -5.81 -4.80
CA TRP A 76 13.48 -5.62 -3.99
C TRP A 76 13.60 -4.17 -3.55
N THR A 77 14.33 -3.95 -2.47
CA THR A 77 14.79 -2.62 -2.10
C THR A 77 16.19 -2.36 -2.63
N GLU A 78 16.47 -1.10 -2.90
CA GLU A 78 17.81 -0.60 -3.21
C GLU A 78 17.84 0.87 -2.80
N ASP A 79 18.78 1.27 -1.94
CA ASP A 79 18.90 2.63 -1.41
C ASP A 79 17.59 3.22 -0.85
N ARG A 80 16.86 2.44 -0.03
CA ARG A 80 15.55 2.81 0.54
C ARG A 80 14.45 3.11 -0.51
N LYS A 81 14.64 2.69 -1.76
CA LYS A 81 13.62 2.71 -2.81
C LYS A 81 13.10 1.30 -3.03
N VAL A 82 11.85 1.19 -3.47
CA VAL A 82 11.20 -0.10 -3.71
C VAL A 82 11.02 -0.30 -5.21
N PHE A 83 11.47 -1.44 -5.71
CA PHE A 83 11.38 -1.79 -7.12
C PHE A 83 10.61 -3.09 -7.31
N ILE A 84 9.89 -3.18 -8.42
CA ILE A 84 9.32 -4.43 -8.90
C ILE A 84 9.83 -4.70 -10.32
N ARG A 85 9.87 -5.98 -10.68
CA ARG A 85 10.22 -6.38 -12.05
C ARG A 85 9.14 -5.94 -13.03
N GLY A 86 9.46 -4.98 -13.89
CA GLY A 86 8.65 -4.64 -15.05
C GLY A 86 8.97 -5.53 -16.26
N HIS A 87 8.26 -5.30 -17.37
CA HIS A 87 8.50 -6.03 -18.61
C HIS A 87 9.85 -5.69 -19.25
N VAL A 88 10.21 -4.39 -19.27
CA VAL A 88 11.42 -3.89 -19.94
C VAL A 88 12.46 -3.40 -18.94
N ARG A 89 12.02 -2.69 -17.89
CA ARG A 89 12.89 -2.11 -16.86
C ARG A 89 12.24 -2.27 -15.48
N PRO A 90 13.04 -2.24 -14.41
CA PRO A 90 12.51 -2.11 -13.05
C PRO A 90 11.56 -0.92 -12.94
N ILE A 91 10.46 -1.10 -12.22
CA ILE A 91 9.49 -0.04 -11.97
C ILE A 91 9.67 0.38 -10.50
N HIS A 92 9.99 1.65 -10.29
CA HIS A 92 10.04 2.24 -8.96
C HIS A 92 8.62 2.46 -8.43
N ILE A 93 8.37 2.03 -7.19
CA ILE A 93 7.06 2.09 -6.54
C ILE A 93 7.16 2.97 -5.31
N LEU A 94 6.18 3.87 -5.12
CA LEU A 94 6.15 4.75 -3.95
C LEU A 94 5.70 3.96 -2.72
N PRO A 95 6.53 3.79 -1.68
CA PRO A 95 6.09 3.17 -0.44
C PRO A 95 5.07 4.07 0.26
N LEU A 96 3.96 3.48 0.74
CA LEU A 96 3.02 4.26 1.55
C LEU A 96 3.65 4.68 2.89
N HIS A 97 4.42 3.77 3.49
CA HIS A 97 5.12 3.98 4.75
C HIS A 97 6.62 3.82 4.50
N TYR A 98 7.35 4.93 4.35
CA TYR A 98 8.78 4.91 4.09
C TYR A 98 9.58 4.20 5.20
N ASP A 99 9.11 4.29 6.44
CA ASP A 99 9.75 3.62 7.59
C ASP A 99 9.67 2.08 7.52
N SER A 100 8.78 1.54 6.68
CA SER A 100 8.67 0.08 6.44
C SER A 100 9.59 -0.43 5.34
N VAL A 101 10.37 0.44 4.69
CA VAL A 101 11.29 0.07 3.62
C VAL A 101 12.64 -0.33 4.24
N PRO A 102 13.11 -1.57 4.01
CA PRO A 102 14.45 -1.97 4.41
C PRO A 102 15.54 -0.99 3.93
N PRO A 103 16.56 -0.70 4.78
CA PRO A 103 17.64 0.21 4.41
C PRO A 103 18.60 -0.40 3.39
N GLY A 104 18.76 -1.73 3.40
CA GLY A 104 19.65 -2.45 2.50
C GLY A 104 18.98 -2.94 1.23
N SER A 105 19.74 -3.73 0.46
CA SER A 105 19.24 -4.40 -0.74
C SER A 105 18.67 -5.76 -0.38
N GLU A 106 17.35 -5.80 -0.18
CA GLU A 106 16.64 -6.99 0.28
C GLU A 106 15.51 -7.36 -0.66
N ASN A 107 15.26 -8.66 -0.83
CA ASN A 107 14.07 -9.13 -1.52
C ASN A 107 12.85 -8.91 -0.62
N VAL A 108 11.80 -8.33 -1.17
CA VAL A 108 10.58 -8.01 -0.44
C VAL A 108 9.36 -8.50 -1.19
N THR A 109 8.28 -8.72 -0.44
CA THR A 109 6.94 -8.88 -0.99
C THR A 109 6.07 -7.70 -0.57
N LEU A 110 5.13 -7.31 -1.42
CA LEU A 110 4.26 -6.16 -1.18
C LEU A 110 2.90 -6.31 -1.88
N TYR A 111 1.90 -5.55 -1.44
CA TYR A 111 0.67 -5.32 -2.20
C TYR A 111 0.82 -4.07 -3.06
N LEU A 112 0.40 -4.17 -4.32
CA LEU A 112 0.49 -3.07 -5.27
C LEU A 112 -0.85 -2.32 -5.36
N GLY A 113 -0.82 -1.03 -5.08
CA GLY A 113 -1.92 -0.10 -5.21
C GLY A 113 -1.75 0.84 -6.41
N PHE A 114 -2.86 1.24 -7.00
CA PHE A 114 -2.95 2.23 -8.07
C PHE A 114 -3.65 3.48 -7.54
N SER A 115 -2.90 4.57 -7.50
CA SER A 115 -3.39 5.92 -7.19
C SER A 115 -3.25 6.81 -8.42
N PHE A 116 -3.88 7.98 -8.39
CA PHE A 116 -3.69 8.98 -9.44
C PHE A 116 -2.27 9.58 -9.46
N ASN A 117 -1.51 9.42 -8.37
CA ASN A 117 -0.10 9.82 -8.31
C ASN A 117 0.84 8.68 -8.74
N GLY A 118 0.31 7.56 -9.23
CA GLY A 118 1.07 6.39 -9.66
C GLY A 118 0.94 5.19 -8.72
N LEU A 119 1.91 4.28 -8.82
CA LEU A 119 1.95 3.01 -8.11
C LEU A 119 2.40 3.19 -6.67
N VAL A 120 1.75 2.45 -5.77
CA VAL A 120 1.97 2.54 -4.32
C VAL A 120 2.22 1.15 -3.74
N ALA A 121 3.25 1.02 -2.91
CA ALA A 121 3.56 -0.21 -2.20
C ALA A 121 2.93 -0.19 -0.81
N TYR A 122 2.23 -1.27 -0.49
CA TYR A 122 1.58 -1.52 0.79
C TYR A 122 2.11 -2.80 1.42
N ASN A 123 2.20 -2.82 2.75
CA ASN A 123 2.59 -4.01 3.52
C ASN A 123 3.86 -4.68 2.98
N ILE A 124 4.94 -3.90 2.95
CA ILE A 124 6.27 -4.35 2.52
C ILE A 124 6.79 -5.29 3.60
N GLU A 125 7.12 -6.51 3.22
CA GLU A 125 7.67 -7.54 4.11
C GLU A 125 8.90 -8.15 3.45
N VAL A 126 9.99 -8.28 4.20
CA VAL A 126 11.20 -8.96 3.73
C VAL A 126 10.88 -10.42 3.44
N GLU A 127 11.28 -10.91 2.27
CA GLU A 127 11.16 -12.31 1.92
C GLU A 127 12.17 -13.09 2.76
N LYS A 128 11.68 -13.80 3.78
CA LYS A 128 12.53 -14.71 4.55
C LYS A 128 12.88 -15.89 3.65
N ASP A 129 14.17 -16.13 3.45
CA ASP A 129 14.64 -17.27 2.67
C ASP A 129 13.98 -18.56 3.16
N LYS A 130 13.36 -19.31 2.23
CA LYS A 130 12.71 -20.61 2.49
C LYS A 130 13.68 -21.72 2.94
N ILE A 131 14.93 -21.38 3.25
CA ILE A 131 16.01 -22.29 3.58
C ILE A 131 15.75 -23.04 4.91
N HIS A 132 14.88 -22.53 5.79
CA HIS A 132 14.62 -23.15 7.10
C HIS A 132 13.31 -23.96 7.23
N MET A 133 12.53 -24.16 6.16
CA MET A 133 11.25 -24.90 6.23
C MET A 133 11.26 -26.26 5.53
N ARG A 134 12.45 -26.81 5.22
CA ARG A 134 12.63 -28.22 4.87
C ARG A 134 13.40 -28.91 6.01
N LYS A 135 12.68 -29.27 7.07
CA LYS A 135 13.06 -30.33 8.00
C LYS A 135 11.89 -31.28 8.11
#